data_AF-A0A950EUF0-F1
#
_entry.id   AF-A0A950EUF0-F1
#
_cell.length_a   1.000
_cell.length_b   1.000
_cell.length_c   1.000
_cell.angle_alpha   90.00
_cell.angle_beta   90.00
_cell.angle_gamma   90.00
#
_symmetry.space_group_name_H-M   'P 1'
#
loop_
_entity.id
_entity.type
_entity.pdbx_description
1 polymer ?
#
loop_
_entity_poly.entity_id
_entity_poly.type
_entity_poly.pdbx_seq_one_letter_code
_entity_poly.pdbx_strand_id
1 'polypeptide(L)'
;APDQPRDYSIASVTAEGSLQLLVRQSTREDGSPGLASDWLCRGMEIGAALPLTLRAHSSFRLGDNAERPLMLIGNGSGLAGLLSHIKARVQQGRGDQWLIFGERSPQHDALCAEQLQAWRQQGQLERLDLAWSRQAQGPRYVQDLLRSHADEVKRWVERGAAVYVCGSRSGMGQGVHLALQAILGQAKLEELLAVGRYRRDVY
;
A
#
# COMPACT_ATOMS: atom_id res chain seq x y z
N ALA A 1 -19.04 -15.08 13.26
CA ALA A 1 -18.01 -14.04 13.44
C ALA A 1 -16.82 -14.63 14.18
N PRO A 2 -15.58 -14.19 13.94
CA PRO A 2 -14.39 -14.71 14.64
C PRO A 2 -14.37 -14.30 16.12
N ASP A 3 -13.83 -15.15 16.99
CA ASP A 3 -13.79 -14.92 18.45
C ASP A 3 -12.73 -13.89 18.89
N GLN A 4 -11.81 -13.53 17.99
CA GLN A 4 -10.77 -12.52 18.24
C GLN A 4 -10.81 -11.44 17.17
N PRO A 5 -10.56 -10.16 17.55
CA PRO A 5 -10.48 -9.08 16.58
C PRO A 5 -9.32 -9.30 15.60
N ARG A 6 -9.49 -8.77 14.39
CA ARG A 6 -8.46 -8.70 13.35
C ARG A 6 -8.39 -7.28 12.84
N ASP A 7 -7.16 -6.80 12.67
CA ASP A 7 -6.91 -5.47 12.15
C ASP A 7 -6.91 -5.48 10.62
N TYR A 8 -7.54 -4.47 10.03
CA TYR A 8 -7.55 -4.22 8.59
C TYR A 8 -7.23 -2.74 8.34
N SER A 9 -6.29 -2.47 7.44
CA SER A 9 -6.00 -1.10 7.03
C SER A 9 -7.22 -0.51 6.30
N ILE A 10 -7.59 0.72 6.66
CA ILE A 10 -8.72 1.43 6.07
C ILE A 10 -8.32 1.99 4.68
N ALA A 11 -9.15 1.76 3.67
CA ALA A 11 -8.93 2.15 2.27
C ALA A 11 -9.69 3.43 1.85
N SER A 12 -10.36 4.09 2.80
CA SER A 12 -11.09 5.34 2.59
C SER A 12 -10.61 6.44 3.52
N VAL A 13 -11.07 7.66 3.22
CA VAL A 13 -10.91 8.83 4.09
C VAL A 13 -12.26 9.26 4.66
N THR A 14 -12.25 9.97 5.78
CA THR A 14 -13.48 10.38 6.51
C THR A 14 -14.46 11.15 5.65
N ALA A 15 -13.97 11.99 4.73
CA ALA A 15 -14.79 12.78 3.82
C ALA A 15 -15.62 11.95 2.83
N GLU A 16 -15.32 10.66 2.63
CA GLU A 16 -16.15 9.76 1.82
C GLU A 16 -17.42 9.28 2.55
N GLY A 17 -17.57 9.57 3.85
CA GLY A 17 -18.75 9.17 4.65
C GLY A 17 -18.93 7.66 4.82
N SER A 18 -17.99 6.84 4.34
CA SER A 18 -18.02 5.38 4.38
C SER A 18 -16.63 4.82 4.69
N LEU A 19 -16.61 3.73 5.47
CA LEU A 19 -15.40 2.95 5.74
C LEU A 19 -15.26 1.86 4.66
N GLN A 20 -14.13 1.86 3.95
CA GLN A 20 -13.82 0.85 2.94
C GLN A 20 -12.63 0.01 3.40
N LEU A 21 -12.67 -1.29 3.14
CA LEU A 21 -11.60 -2.25 3.43
C LEU A 21 -11.22 -3.00 2.15
N LEU A 22 -9.94 -3.37 2.02
CA LEU A 22 -9.51 -4.37 1.03
C LEU A 22 -9.13 -5.66 1.75
N VAL A 23 -10.04 -6.63 1.73
CA VAL A 23 -9.88 -7.91 2.43
C VAL A 23 -9.48 -8.99 1.44
N ARG A 24 -8.33 -9.63 1.71
CA ARG A 24 -7.91 -10.85 1.01
C ARG A 24 -8.27 -12.05 1.88
N GLN A 25 -9.05 -12.99 1.32
CA GLN A 25 -9.29 -14.28 1.96
C GLN A 25 -7.94 -14.96 2.20
N SER A 26 -7.61 -15.19 3.46
CA SER A 26 -6.37 -15.84 3.86
C SER A 26 -6.60 -17.35 3.95
N THR A 27 -5.52 -18.10 3.79
CA THR A 27 -5.51 -19.56 3.97
C THR A 27 -4.59 -19.88 5.14
N ARG A 28 -5.07 -20.75 6.03
CA ARG A 28 -4.33 -21.26 7.18
C ARG A 28 -3.36 -22.35 6.75
N GLU A 29 -2.49 -22.77 7.65
CA GLU A 29 -1.49 -23.81 7.39
C GLU A 29 -2.12 -25.16 7.03
N ASP A 30 -3.29 -25.46 7.59
CA ASP A 30 -4.08 -26.66 7.31
C ASP A 30 -4.88 -26.58 5.98
N GLY A 31 -4.72 -25.50 5.21
CA GLY A 31 -5.44 -25.26 3.96
C GLY A 31 -6.86 -24.71 4.14
N SER A 32 -7.38 -24.62 5.37
CA SER A 32 -8.69 -24.03 5.64
C SER A 32 -8.66 -22.50 5.49
N PRO A 33 -9.78 -21.84 5.21
CA PRO A 33 -9.81 -20.38 5.10
C PRO A 33 -9.69 -19.72 6.48
N GLY A 34 -9.09 -18.53 6.53
CA GLY A 34 -8.98 -17.76 7.75
C GLY A 34 -10.35 -17.24 8.21
N LEU A 35 -10.75 -17.52 9.45
CA LEU A 35 -12.11 -17.26 9.94
C LEU A 35 -12.63 -15.83 9.69
N ALA A 36 -11.81 -14.80 9.98
CA ALA A 36 -12.25 -13.41 9.82
C ALA A 36 -12.36 -12.99 8.35
N SER A 37 -11.36 -13.34 7.54
CA SER A 37 -11.33 -12.97 6.12
C SER A 37 -12.35 -13.78 5.31
N ASP A 38 -12.56 -15.06 5.65
CA ASP A 38 -13.62 -15.89 5.09
C ASP A 38 -15.01 -15.34 5.40
N TRP A 39 -15.26 -15.02 6.67
CA TRP A 39 -16.53 -14.46 7.08
C TRP A 39 -16.81 -13.12 6.39
N LEU A 40 -15.83 -12.21 6.30
CA LEU A 40 -16.00 -10.93 5.60
C LEU A 40 -16.17 -11.11 4.08
N CYS A 41 -15.49 -12.06 3.44
CA CYS A 41 -15.54 -12.24 1.99
C CYS A 41 -16.73 -13.09 1.52
N ARG A 42 -17.23 -14.02 2.34
CA ARG A 42 -18.22 -15.03 1.92
C ARG A 42 -19.38 -15.22 2.88
N GLY A 43 -19.17 -14.99 4.17
CA GLY A 43 -20.15 -15.32 5.21
C GLY A 43 -21.02 -14.15 5.70
N MET A 44 -20.68 -12.91 5.34
CA MET A 44 -21.42 -11.72 5.75
C MET A 44 -22.37 -11.28 4.64
N GLU A 45 -23.64 -11.14 4.97
CA GLU A 45 -24.66 -10.65 4.04
C GLU A 45 -24.59 -9.12 3.89
N ILE A 46 -24.96 -8.64 2.71
CA ILE A 46 -25.09 -7.20 2.46
C ILE A 46 -26.20 -6.65 3.36
N GLY A 47 -25.91 -5.56 4.08
CA GLY A 47 -26.82 -4.93 5.04
C GLY A 47 -26.66 -5.46 6.47
N ALA A 48 -25.87 -6.51 6.70
CA ALA A 48 -25.57 -6.97 8.05
C ALA A 48 -24.75 -5.94 8.83
N ALA A 49 -24.96 -5.90 10.15
CA ALA A 49 -24.16 -5.07 11.05
C ALA A 49 -22.79 -5.71 11.33
N LEU A 50 -21.73 -4.90 11.25
CA LEU A 50 -20.37 -5.30 11.60
C LEU A 50 -19.89 -4.50 12.82
N PRO A 51 -19.72 -5.13 14.00
CA PRO A 51 -19.09 -4.44 15.13
C PRO A 51 -17.62 -4.15 14.80
N LEU A 52 -17.22 -2.89 14.93
CA LEU A 52 -15.87 -2.44 14.65
C LEU A 52 -15.40 -1.40 15.67
N THR A 53 -14.10 -1.34 15.88
CA THR A 53 -13.43 -0.30 16.65
C THR A 53 -12.31 0.30 15.81
N LEU A 54 -12.12 1.62 15.95
CA LEU A 54 -11.04 2.30 15.24
C LEU A 54 -9.76 2.22 16.06
N ARG A 55 -8.72 1.62 15.47
CA ARG A 55 -7.37 1.59 16.04
C ARG A 55 -6.53 2.70 15.42
N ALA A 56 -5.99 3.59 16.26
CA ALA A 56 -5.06 4.60 15.78
C ALA A 56 -3.71 3.97 15.39
N HIS A 57 -3.22 4.27 14.19
CA HIS A 57 -1.90 3.85 13.71
C HIS A 57 -0.99 5.07 13.46
N SER A 58 -0.50 5.68 14.54
CA SER A 58 0.22 6.97 14.51
C SER A 58 1.51 6.91 13.68
N SER A 59 2.23 5.78 13.70
CA SER A 59 3.47 5.54 12.97
C SER A 59 3.34 5.52 11.45
N PHE A 60 2.12 5.43 10.90
CA PHE A 60 1.85 5.37 9.47
C PHE A 60 0.91 6.48 8.97
N ARG A 61 0.65 7.51 9.77
CA ARG A 61 -0.11 8.70 9.31
C ARG A 61 0.72 9.55 8.35
N LEU A 62 0.10 10.52 7.67
CA LEU A 62 0.86 11.53 6.92
C LEU A 62 1.63 12.46 7.88
N GLY A 63 0.95 13.07 8.85
CA GLY A 63 1.57 13.98 9.84
C GLY A 63 2.44 15.04 9.15
N ASP A 64 3.69 15.19 9.60
CA ASP A 64 4.66 16.15 9.03
C ASP A 64 5.05 15.89 7.56
N ASN A 65 4.63 14.74 7.00
CA ASN A 65 4.81 14.44 5.58
C ASN A 65 3.63 14.92 4.72
N ALA A 66 2.60 15.56 5.29
CA ALA A 66 1.38 15.95 4.59
C ALA A 66 1.61 16.85 3.37
N GLU A 67 2.71 17.59 3.31
CA GLU A 67 3.08 18.49 2.20
C GLU A 67 4.22 17.95 1.32
N ARG A 68 4.82 16.81 1.67
CA ARG A 68 5.95 16.22 0.94
C ARG A 68 5.46 15.41 -0.27
N PRO A 69 6.29 15.22 -1.31
CA PRO A 69 6.03 14.19 -2.31
C PRO A 69 5.96 12.81 -1.63
N LEU A 70 5.12 11.90 -2.14
CA LEU A 70 4.95 10.58 -1.55
C LEU A 70 5.39 9.48 -2.51
N MET A 71 6.28 8.60 -2.05
CA MET A 71 6.51 7.29 -2.66
C MET A 71 5.73 6.24 -1.88
N LEU A 72 4.76 5.63 -2.52
CA LEU A 72 3.84 4.65 -1.94
C LEU A 72 4.16 3.28 -2.55
N ILE A 73 4.59 2.34 -1.72
CA ILE A 73 5.08 1.02 -2.19
C ILE A 73 4.28 -0.07 -1.50
N GLY A 74 3.70 -0.99 -2.24
CA GLY A 74 2.99 -2.10 -1.61
C GLY A 74 2.57 -3.22 -2.53
N ASN A 75 1.96 -4.25 -1.95
CA ASN A 75 1.41 -5.38 -2.69
C ASN A 75 0.09 -5.87 -2.11
N GLY A 76 -0.73 -6.51 -2.94
CA GLY A 76 -1.99 -7.13 -2.53
C GLY A 76 -2.88 -6.20 -1.69
N SER A 77 -3.33 -6.67 -0.53
CA SER A 77 -4.19 -5.88 0.38
C SER A 77 -3.47 -4.67 1.02
N GLY A 78 -2.14 -4.58 0.92
CA GLY A 78 -1.39 -3.39 1.34
C GLY A 78 -1.78 -2.12 0.58
N LEU A 79 -2.47 -2.26 -0.55
CA LEU A 79 -3.06 -1.14 -1.27
C LEU A 79 -4.02 -0.32 -0.40
N ALA A 80 -4.70 -0.92 0.58
CA ALA A 80 -5.69 -0.21 1.41
C ALA A 80 -5.06 0.98 2.13
N GLY A 81 -3.97 0.76 2.87
CA GLY A 81 -3.27 1.83 3.59
C GLY A 81 -2.77 2.92 2.63
N LEU A 82 -2.27 2.53 1.46
CA LEU A 82 -1.75 3.47 0.46
C LEU A 82 -2.86 4.30 -0.21
N LEU A 83 -4.03 3.69 -0.51
CA LEU A 83 -5.18 4.40 -1.07
C LEU A 83 -5.66 5.52 -0.15
N SER A 84 -5.66 5.30 1.17
CA SER A 84 -6.05 6.33 2.13
C SER A 84 -5.14 7.56 2.03
N HIS A 85 -3.83 7.37 1.82
CA HIS A 85 -2.89 8.47 1.59
C HIS A 85 -3.13 9.17 0.25
N ILE A 86 -3.33 8.40 -0.82
CA ILE A 86 -3.62 8.97 -2.15
C ILE A 86 -4.87 9.83 -2.08
N LYS A 87 -5.98 9.27 -1.58
CA LYS A 87 -7.27 9.97 -1.45
C LYS A 87 -7.16 11.24 -0.61
N ALA A 88 -6.46 11.19 0.53
CA ALA A 88 -6.25 12.36 1.38
C ALA A 88 -5.51 13.48 0.63
N ARG A 89 -4.51 13.13 -0.18
CA ARG A 89 -3.72 14.08 -0.97
C ARG A 89 -4.49 14.62 -2.17
N VAL A 90 -5.26 13.78 -2.84
CA VAL A 90 -6.16 14.20 -3.93
C VAL A 90 -7.17 15.24 -3.45
N GLN A 91 -7.74 15.05 -2.25
CA GLN A 91 -8.66 16.03 -1.65
C GLN A 91 -8.01 17.38 -1.34
N GLN A 92 -6.70 17.41 -1.18
CA GLN A 92 -5.91 18.63 -0.99
C GLN A 92 -5.41 19.20 -2.33
N GLY A 93 -5.81 18.63 -3.47
CA GLY A 93 -5.36 19.05 -4.80
C GLY A 93 -3.91 18.70 -5.10
N ARG A 94 -3.34 17.69 -4.41
CA ARG A 94 -1.92 17.32 -4.53
C ARG A 94 -1.72 16.06 -5.35
N GLY A 95 -0.84 16.15 -6.34
CA GLY A 95 -0.58 15.10 -7.33
C GLY A 95 0.80 14.42 -7.25
N ASP A 96 1.73 15.00 -6.50
CA ASP A 96 3.14 14.61 -6.31
C ASP A 96 3.27 13.29 -5.54
N GLN A 97 2.77 12.22 -6.16
CA GLN A 97 2.63 10.89 -5.60
C GLN A 97 3.07 9.86 -6.63
N TRP A 98 3.89 8.92 -6.20
CA TRP A 98 4.32 7.77 -6.99
C TRP A 98 3.87 6.49 -6.31
N LEU A 99 2.95 5.76 -6.94
CA LEU A 99 2.55 4.43 -6.51
C LEU A 99 3.36 3.36 -7.25
N ILE A 100 4.04 2.49 -6.49
CA ILE A 100 4.72 1.29 -6.95
C ILE A 100 3.98 0.11 -6.34
N PHE A 101 3.19 -0.60 -7.14
CA PHE A 101 2.27 -1.61 -6.62
C PHE A 101 2.43 -2.98 -7.29
N GLY A 102 2.38 -4.04 -6.50
CA GLY A 102 2.50 -5.41 -6.97
C GLY A 102 1.24 -6.23 -6.75
N GLU A 103 0.81 -6.99 -7.77
CA GLU A 103 -0.17 -8.05 -7.61
C GLU A 103 0.12 -9.31 -8.45
N ARG A 104 -0.77 -10.31 -8.39
CA ARG A 104 -0.58 -11.60 -9.06
C ARG A 104 -0.84 -11.47 -10.56
N SER A 105 -2.05 -11.08 -10.96
CA SER A 105 -2.46 -11.04 -12.37
C SER A 105 -3.17 -9.73 -12.71
N PRO A 106 -2.85 -9.09 -13.85
CA PRO A 106 -3.60 -7.94 -14.32
C PRO A 106 -5.04 -8.28 -14.73
N GLN A 107 -5.33 -9.54 -15.08
CA GLN A 107 -6.66 -9.97 -15.48
C GLN A 107 -7.60 -10.20 -14.30
N HIS A 108 -7.05 -10.62 -13.15
CA HIS A 108 -7.86 -11.05 -11.99
C HIS A 108 -7.71 -10.17 -10.76
N ASP A 109 -6.57 -9.49 -10.61
CA ASP A 109 -6.18 -8.81 -9.38
C ASP A 109 -5.89 -7.31 -9.60
N ALA A 110 -6.37 -6.72 -10.70
CA ALA A 110 -6.25 -5.30 -11.01
C ALA A 110 -7.21 -4.43 -10.17
N LEU A 111 -7.08 -4.53 -8.84
CA LEU A 111 -7.86 -3.79 -7.86
C LEU A 111 -7.72 -2.28 -8.07
N CYS A 112 -8.85 -1.58 -8.09
CA CYS A 112 -8.92 -0.13 -8.26
C CYS A 112 -8.22 0.41 -9.53
N ALA A 113 -7.99 -0.44 -10.55
CA ALA A 113 -7.21 -0.05 -11.72
C ALA A 113 -7.79 1.16 -12.45
N GLU A 114 -9.10 1.21 -12.65
CA GLU A 114 -9.78 2.35 -13.28
C GLU A 114 -9.53 3.65 -12.50
N GLN A 115 -9.70 3.60 -11.18
CA GLN A 115 -9.48 4.76 -10.31
C GLN A 115 -8.01 5.23 -10.31
N LEU A 116 -7.06 4.29 -10.25
CA LEU A 116 -5.64 4.58 -10.29
C LEU A 116 -5.23 5.20 -11.64
N GLN A 117 -5.77 4.69 -12.75
CA GLN A 117 -5.53 5.28 -14.07
C GLN A 117 -6.18 6.66 -14.20
N ALA A 118 -7.40 6.85 -13.69
CA ALA A 118 -8.07 8.14 -13.69
C ALA A 118 -7.27 9.19 -12.93
N TRP A 119 -6.79 8.87 -11.72
CA TRP A 119 -5.92 9.77 -10.96
C TRP A 119 -4.63 10.11 -11.69
N ARG A 120 -4.03 9.13 -12.37
CA ARG A 120 -2.84 9.37 -13.18
C ARG A 120 -3.13 10.33 -14.34
N GLN A 121 -4.21 10.10 -15.10
CA GLN A 121 -4.60 10.94 -16.23
C GLN A 121 -4.97 12.36 -15.80
N GLN A 122 -5.53 12.53 -14.61
CA GLN A 122 -5.90 13.82 -14.03
C GLN A 122 -4.72 14.53 -13.32
N GLY A 123 -3.51 13.95 -13.32
CA GLY A 123 -2.34 14.50 -12.63
C GLY A 123 -2.41 14.44 -11.11
N GLN A 124 -3.35 13.67 -10.55
CA GLN A 124 -3.54 13.44 -9.12
C GLN A 124 -2.64 12.31 -8.57
N LEU A 125 -2.09 11.50 -9.48
CA LEU A 125 -1.04 10.52 -9.24
C LEU A 125 0.05 10.73 -10.30
N GLU A 126 1.13 11.43 -9.95
CA GLU A 126 2.24 11.76 -10.85
C GLU A 126 2.80 10.52 -11.56
N ARG A 127 2.90 9.40 -10.83
CA ARG A 127 3.46 8.17 -11.40
C ARG A 127 2.82 6.90 -10.83
N LEU A 128 2.66 5.90 -11.70
CA LEU A 128 2.14 4.58 -11.37
C LEU A 128 2.99 3.52 -12.06
N ASP A 129 3.61 2.65 -11.27
CA ASP A 129 4.34 1.47 -11.76
C ASP A 129 3.74 0.20 -11.15
N LEU A 130 3.41 -0.77 -12.01
CA LEU A 130 2.74 -2.02 -11.63
C LEU A 130 3.66 -3.23 -11.87
N ALA A 131 3.70 -4.13 -10.89
CA ALA A 131 4.41 -5.39 -10.96
C ALA A 131 3.43 -6.56 -10.90
N TRP A 132 3.59 -7.54 -11.79
CA TRP A 132 2.73 -8.71 -11.86
C TRP A 132 3.54 -9.99 -11.64
N SER A 133 3.20 -10.76 -10.60
CA SER A 133 3.97 -11.95 -10.25
C SER A 133 3.59 -13.19 -11.08
N ARG A 134 2.46 -13.16 -11.81
CA ARG A 134 1.94 -14.27 -12.63
C ARG A 134 1.65 -13.84 -14.07
N GLN A 135 2.60 -13.14 -14.69
CA GLN A 135 2.55 -12.78 -16.11
C GLN A 135 3.38 -13.75 -16.97
N ALA A 136 3.06 -13.84 -18.26
CA ALA A 136 3.69 -14.79 -19.19
C ALA A 136 5.21 -14.59 -19.33
N GLN A 137 5.69 -13.35 -19.18
CA GLN A 137 7.10 -12.97 -19.32
C GLN A 137 7.94 -13.25 -18.06
N GLY A 138 7.34 -13.85 -17.02
CA GLY A 138 8.00 -14.17 -15.75
C GLY A 138 7.61 -13.24 -14.60
N PRO A 139 7.80 -13.68 -13.34
CA PRO A 139 7.38 -12.94 -12.17
C PRO A 139 8.14 -11.63 -12.04
N ARG A 140 7.41 -10.54 -11.83
CA ARG A 140 7.98 -9.24 -11.47
C ARG A 140 7.39 -8.79 -10.14
N TYR A 141 8.23 -8.23 -9.27
CA TYR A 141 7.85 -7.72 -7.95
C TYR A 141 8.21 -6.24 -7.80
N VAL A 142 7.69 -5.59 -6.76
CA VAL A 142 7.92 -4.16 -6.51
C VAL A 142 9.40 -3.83 -6.27
N GLN A 143 10.17 -4.73 -5.65
CA GLN A 143 11.62 -4.56 -5.49
C GLN A 143 12.38 -4.59 -6.83
N ASP A 144 11.85 -5.28 -7.84
CA ASP A 144 12.42 -5.26 -9.19
C ASP A 144 12.14 -3.92 -9.88
N LEU A 145 10.94 -3.36 -9.68
CA LEU A 145 10.60 -2.01 -10.15
C LEU A 145 11.50 -0.95 -9.52
N LEU A 146 11.72 -1.02 -8.20
CA LEU A 146 12.63 -0.12 -7.49
C LEU A 146 14.03 -0.15 -8.09
N ARG A 147 14.58 -1.36 -8.33
CA ARG A 147 15.89 -1.52 -8.96
C ARG A 147 15.92 -0.96 -10.38
N SER A 148 14.90 -1.22 -11.20
CA SER A 148 14.83 -0.69 -12.57
C SER A 148 14.64 0.83 -12.62
N HIS A 149 14.24 1.45 -11.51
CA HIS A 149 14.01 2.89 -11.40
C HIS A 149 14.91 3.55 -10.34
N ALA A 150 16.10 2.99 -10.09
CA ALA A 150 16.98 3.44 -9.01
C ALA A 150 17.27 4.95 -9.04
N ASP A 151 17.53 5.52 -10.21
CA ASP A 151 17.80 6.96 -10.34
C ASP A 151 16.56 7.82 -10.10
N GLU A 152 15.37 7.34 -10.45
CA GLU A 152 14.12 8.01 -10.10
C GLU A 152 13.89 7.96 -8.59
N VAL A 153 14.12 6.81 -7.95
CA VAL A 153 14.01 6.66 -6.50
C VAL A 153 14.91 7.66 -5.78
N LYS A 154 16.17 7.81 -6.22
CA LYS A 154 17.10 8.82 -5.68
C LYS A 154 16.53 10.23 -5.87
N ARG A 155 16.09 10.59 -7.08
CA ARG A 155 15.50 11.92 -7.37
C ARG A 155 14.29 12.24 -6.50
N TRP A 156 13.41 11.27 -6.24
CA TRP A 156 12.26 11.48 -5.34
C TRP A 156 12.71 11.73 -3.89
N VAL A 157 13.67 10.94 -3.39
CA VAL A 157 14.21 11.12 -2.04
C VAL A 157 14.92 12.48 -1.90
N GLU A 158 15.68 12.90 -2.91
CA GLU A 158 16.35 14.21 -2.99
C GLU A 158 15.34 15.37 -3.05
N ARG A 159 14.21 15.21 -3.76
CA ARG A 159 13.06 16.14 -3.76
C ARG A 159 12.36 16.25 -2.39
N GLY A 160 12.79 15.51 -1.39
CA GLY A 160 12.19 15.56 -0.05
C GLY A 160 11.05 14.57 0.17
N ALA A 161 10.88 13.56 -0.71
CA ALA A 161 9.77 12.61 -0.62
C ALA A 161 9.78 11.80 0.69
N ALA A 162 8.60 11.42 1.14
CA ALA A 162 8.41 10.41 2.18
C ALA A 162 8.02 9.07 1.53
N VAL A 163 8.60 7.98 2.03
CA VAL A 163 8.44 6.60 1.55
C VAL A 163 7.53 5.84 2.51
N TYR A 164 6.42 5.31 2.01
CA TYR A 164 5.47 4.49 2.75
C TYR A 164 5.44 3.10 2.15
N VAL A 165 5.63 2.07 2.97
CA VAL A 165 5.59 0.67 2.54
C VAL A 165 4.48 -0.07 3.27
N CYS A 166 3.55 -0.69 2.53
CA CYS A 166 2.46 -1.46 3.10
C CYS A 166 2.24 -2.80 2.39
N GLY A 167 1.96 -3.87 3.13
CA GLY A 167 1.69 -5.21 2.59
C GLY A 167 2.45 -6.31 3.31
N SER A 168 2.77 -7.40 2.61
CA SER A 168 3.31 -8.60 3.27
C SER A 168 4.71 -8.37 3.84
N ARG A 169 4.90 -8.66 5.13
CA ARG A 169 6.20 -8.56 5.80
C ARG A 169 7.21 -9.55 5.22
N SER A 170 6.79 -10.80 5.08
CA SER A 170 7.60 -11.85 4.46
C SER A 170 7.68 -11.62 2.95
N GLY A 171 8.88 -11.65 2.40
CA GLY A 171 9.16 -11.38 0.98
C GLY A 171 9.17 -9.90 0.62
N MET A 172 8.01 -9.23 0.59
CA MET A 172 7.88 -7.87 0.05
C MET A 172 8.55 -6.83 0.94
N GLY A 173 8.18 -6.74 2.22
CA GLY A 173 8.74 -5.73 3.13
C GLY A 173 10.27 -5.78 3.24
N GLN A 174 10.83 -7.00 3.35
CA GLN A 174 12.28 -7.21 3.36
C GLN A 174 12.93 -6.89 2.01
N GLY A 175 12.34 -7.35 0.90
CA GLY A 175 12.85 -7.10 -0.45
C GLY A 175 12.88 -5.62 -0.82
N VAL A 176 11.85 -4.87 -0.44
CA VAL A 176 11.79 -3.42 -0.61
C VAL A 176 12.84 -2.72 0.26
N HIS A 177 12.99 -3.12 1.52
CA HIS A 177 13.99 -2.54 2.40
C HIS A 177 15.42 -2.70 1.84
N LEU A 178 15.78 -3.92 1.42
CA LEU A 178 17.08 -4.22 0.82
C LEU A 178 17.29 -3.47 -0.51
N ALA A 179 16.25 -3.36 -1.34
CA ALA A 179 16.33 -2.59 -2.58
C ALA A 179 16.57 -1.10 -2.31
N LEU A 180 15.82 -0.50 -1.38
CA LEU A 180 16.02 0.90 -0.99
C LEU A 180 17.41 1.12 -0.38
N GLN A 181 17.88 0.20 0.47
CA GLN A 181 19.23 0.26 1.04
C GLN A 181 20.31 0.22 -0.04
N ALA A 182 20.17 -0.64 -1.05
CA ALA A 182 21.11 -0.71 -2.17
C ALA A 182 21.10 0.56 -3.05
N ILE A 183 19.93 1.20 -3.19
CA ILE A 183 19.77 2.40 -4.04
C ILE A 183 20.26 3.67 -3.32
N LEU A 184 19.89 3.83 -2.04
CA LEU A 184 20.08 5.07 -1.27
C LEU A 184 21.28 5.02 -0.32
N GLY A 185 21.77 3.82 0.00
CA GLY A 185 22.76 3.60 1.05
C GLY A 185 22.14 3.53 2.45
N GLN A 186 22.82 2.81 3.36
CA GLN A 186 22.36 2.59 4.74
C GLN A 186 22.12 3.89 5.50
N ALA A 187 23.10 4.80 5.48
CA ALA A 187 23.04 6.05 6.25
C ALA A 187 21.83 6.91 5.87
N LYS A 188 21.51 7.01 4.57
CA LYS A 188 20.34 7.78 4.11
C LYS A 188 19.04 7.11 4.55
N LEU A 189 18.97 5.78 4.50
CA LEU A 189 17.76 5.06 4.91
C LEU A 189 17.52 5.19 6.42
N GLU A 190 18.57 5.16 7.24
CA GLU A 190 18.54 5.41 8.67
C GLU A 190 18.11 6.85 8.99
N GLU A 191 18.63 7.84 8.26
CA GLU A 191 18.19 9.23 8.36
C GLU A 191 16.68 9.35 8.09
N LEU A 192 16.19 8.77 6.99
CA LEU A 192 14.77 8.79 6.65
C LEU A 192 13.91 8.12 7.72
N LEU A 193 14.38 7.05 8.36
CA LEU A 193 13.70 6.43 9.51
C LEU A 193 13.65 7.38 10.70
N ALA A 194 14.80 7.97 11.06
CA ALA A 194 14.93 8.85 12.22
C ALA A 194 14.03 10.10 12.10
N VAL A 195 13.93 10.68 10.89
CA VAL A 195 13.07 11.85 10.63
C VAL A 195 11.64 11.47 10.22
N GLY A 196 11.26 10.20 10.32
CA GLY A 196 9.91 9.74 10.02
C GLY A 196 9.47 9.89 8.55
N ARG A 197 10.43 9.95 7.62
CA ARG A 197 10.19 9.96 6.16
C ARG A 197 10.23 8.57 5.54
N TYR A 198 10.62 7.53 6.27
CA TYR A 198 10.44 6.14 5.85
C TYR A 198 9.54 5.42 6.86
N ARG A 199 8.29 5.11 6.46
CA ARG A 199 7.25 4.50 7.30
C ARG A 199 6.84 3.15 6.72
N ARG A 200 6.56 2.17 7.59
CA ARG A 200 6.21 0.80 7.20
C ARG A 200 5.00 0.30 7.99
N ASP A 201 4.02 -0.23 7.30
CA ASP A 201 2.86 -0.96 7.83
C ASP A 201 2.83 -2.35 7.19
N VAL A 202 3.66 -3.25 7.71
CA VAL A 202 3.85 -4.59 7.14
C VAL A 202 3.40 -5.66 8.12
N TYR A 203 2.67 -6.65 7.62
CA TYR A 203 2.05 -7.72 8.39
C TYR A 203 2.36 -9.11 7.82
#